data_AF-A0A8J5W121-F1
#
_entry.id   AF-A0A8J5W121-F1
#
_cell.length_a   1.000
_cell.length_b   1.000
_cell.length_c   1.000
_cell.angle_alpha   90.00
_cell.angle_beta   90.00
_cell.angle_gamma   90.00
#
_symmetry.space_group_name_H-M   'P 1'
#
loop_
_entity.id
_entity.type
_entity.pdbx_description
1 polymer ?
#
loop_
_entity_poly.entity_id
_entity_poly.type
_entity_poly.pdbx_seq_one_letter_code
_entity_poly.pdbx_strand_id
1 'polypeptide(L)'
;MFQVVKMLGGVVTCEGNSCTHVITGQVRRTMNFCMALCSGAWIVSPNWLKESFKQGKFLGEGEYVLEDEEFKVKYKSELRNAVLRAKERPCSLFSGYTFCLTKYIQPSVNVLSAIIRSSGGKLANKLDDMAESSTTIFLACEEDMDSALDAAKRGIKTFSSEWFMSCVMTQELDLDAPQFTESL
;
A
#
# COMPACT_ATOMS: atom_id res chain seq x y z
N MET A 1 -3.16 -18.66 18.32
CA MET A 1 -3.53 -18.27 16.94
C MET A 1 -2.79 -19.09 15.90
N PHE A 2 -1.45 -19.12 15.91
CA PHE A 2 -0.66 -19.88 14.92
C PHE A 2 -0.96 -21.39 14.87
N GLN A 3 -1.20 -22.02 16.03
CA GLN A 3 -1.62 -23.43 16.07
C GLN A 3 -2.96 -23.66 15.39
N VAL A 4 -3.92 -22.76 15.59
CA VAL A 4 -5.25 -22.83 14.97
C VAL A 4 -5.16 -22.76 13.44
N VAL A 5 -4.32 -21.86 12.91
CA VAL A 5 -4.07 -21.76 11.45
C VAL A 5 -3.55 -23.09 10.92
N LYS A 6 -2.55 -23.70 11.58
CA LYS A 6 -2.00 -25.00 11.18
C LYS A 6 -2.98 -26.16 11.29
N MET A 7 -3.80 -26.19 12.35
CA MET A 7 -4.82 -27.23 12.55
C MET A 7 -5.89 -27.21 11.45
N LEU A 8 -6.20 -26.02 10.91
CA LEU A 8 -7.12 -25.86 9.77
C LEU A 8 -6.43 -26.05 8.41
N GLY A 9 -5.14 -26.41 8.38
CA GLY A 9 -4.37 -26.66 7.17
C GLY A 9 -3.72 -25.41 6.53
N GLY A 10 -3.73 -24.27 7.23
CA GLY A 10 -3.08 -23.04 6.77
C GLY A 10 -1.59 -22.95 7.14
N VAL A 11 -0.90 -21.98 6.53
CA VAL A 11 0.51 -21.67 6.78
C VAL A 11 0.63 -20.23 7.26
N VAL A 12 1.56 -19.99 8.20
CA VAL A 12 1.87 -18.65 8.70
C VAL A 12 3.12 -18.17 7.98
N THR A 13 3.05 -16.98 7.37
CA THR A 13 4.17 -16.32 6.69
C THR A 13 4.51 -14.99 7.35
N CYS A 14 5.77 -14.57 7.27
CA CYS A 14 6.23 -13.24 7.63
C CYS A 14 6.41 -12.33 6.40
N GLU A 15 6.19 -12.85 5.19
CA GLU A 15 6.31 -12.13 3.94
C GLU A 15 4.94 -11.59 3.52
N GLY A 16 4.83 -10.26 3.36
CA GLY A 16 3.55 -9.62 3.03
C GLY A 16 3.03 -10.03 1.64
N ASN A 17 3.90 -10.16 0.64
CA ASN A 17 3.52 -10.46 -0.75
C ASN A 17 2.96 -11.87 -0.98
N SER A 18 3.32 -12.85 -0.14
CA SER A 18 2.78 -14.22 -0.18
C SER A 18 1.62 -14.43 0.80
N CYS A 19 1.27 -13.41 1.57
CA CYS A 19 0.20 -13.46 2.55
C CYS A 19 -1.17 -13.39 1.87
N THR A 20 -2.04 -14.37 2.15
CA THR A 20 -3.42 -14.38 1.64
C THR A 20 -4.42 -13.75 2.63
N HIS A 21 -4.09 -13.76 3.93
CA HIS A 21 -4.96 -13.28 5.00
C HIS A 21 -4.13 -12.57 6.07
N VAL A 22 -4.41 -11.29 6.27
CA VAL A 22 -3.93 -10.54 7.43
C VAL A 22 -5.01 -10.56 8.48
N ILE A 23 -4.72 -11.22 9.61
CA ILE A 23 -5.61 -11.26 10.77
C ILE A 23 -5.15 -10.18 11.75
N THR A 24 -5.93 -9.12 11.92
CA THR A 24 -5.60 -8.02 12.84
C THR A 24 -6.85 -7.40 13.45
N GLY A 25 -6.71 -6.82 14.64
CA GLY A 25 -7.79 -6.04 15.28
C GLY A 25 -7.77 -4.56 14.92
N GLN A 26 -6.67 -4.07 14.32
CA GLN A 26 -6.50 -2.69 13.91
C GLN A 26 -5.49 -2.62 12.76
N VAL A 27 -5.71 -1.69 11.83
CA VAL A 27 -4.82 -1.44 10.71
C VAL A 27 -3.55 -0.74 11.18
N ARG A 28 -2.41 -1.21 10.67
CA ARG A 28 -1.11 -0.55 10.87
C ARG A 28 -0.41 -0.40 9.54
N ARG A 29 0.20 0.76 9.30
CA ARG A 29 0.96 1.07 8.08
C ARG A 29 2.37 0.45 8.07
N THR A 30 2.47 -0.84 8.39
CA THR A 30 3.76 -1.53 8.30
C THR A 30 4.02 -1.95 6.87
N MET A 31 5.30 -2.08 6.50
CA MET A 31 5.71 -2.55 5.17
C MET A 31 4.98 -3.85 4.78
N ASN A 32 4.92 -4.83 5.70
CA ASN A 32 4.26 -6.11 5.45
C ASN A 32 2.75 -5.98 5.28
N PHE A 33 2.09 -5.11 6.04
CA PHE A 33 0.66 -4.85 5.86
C PHE A 33 0.38 -4.27 4.46
N CYS A 34 1.14 -3.24 4.07
CA CYS A 34 0.99 -2.59 2.77
C CYS A 34 1.23 -3.57 1.62
N MET A 35 2.29 -4.37 1.68
CA MET A 35 2.56 -5.38 0.65
C MET A 35 1.45 -6.44 0.57
N ALA A 36 0.93 -6.91 1.71
CA ALA A 36 -0.17 -7.88 1.73
C ALA A 36 -1.46 -7.29 1.14
N LEU A 37 -1.82 -6.06 1.53
CA LEU A 37 -2.97 -5.37 0.97
C LEU A 37 -2.84 -5.22 -0.55
N CYS A 38 -1.71 -4.70 -1.04
CA CYS A 38 -1.48 -4.55 -2.49
C CYS A 38 -1.51 -5.87 -3.25
N SER A 39 -1.15 -6.98 -2.60
CA SER A 39 -1.20 -8.32 -3.19
C SER A 39 -2.60 -8.93 -3.21
N GLY A 40 -3.62 -8.21 -2.72
CA GLY A 40 -5.01 -8.67 -2.68
C GLY A 40 -5.33 -9.57 -1.48
N ALA A 41 -4.55 -9.49 -0.41
CA ALA A 41 -4.84 -10.22 0.82
C ALA A 41 -6.17 -9.77 1.43
N TRP A 42 -6.89 -10.71 2.04
CA TRP A 42 -8.01 -10.39 2.91
C TRP A 42 -7.50 -9.79 4.21
N ILE A 43 -8.06 -8.65 4.62
CA ILE A 43 -7.79 -8.05 5.93
C ILE A 43 -9.00 -8.32 6.81
N VAL A 44 -8.86 -9.29 7.72
CA VAL A 44 -9.97 -9.82 8.52
C VAL A 44 -9.74 -9.66 10.01
N SER A 45 -10.83 -9.55 10.76
CA SER A 45 -10.78 -9.53 12.22
C SER A 45 -10.38 -10.89 12.79
N PRO A 46 -9.88 -10.96 14.04
CA PRO A 46 -9.58 -12.24 14.71
C PRO A 46 -10.79 -13.17 14.84
N ASN A 47 -12.01 -12.66 14.70
CA ASN A 47 -13.23 -13.47 14.78
C ASN A 47 -13.33 -14.44 13.59
N TRP A 48 -12.82 -14.09 12.41
CA TRP A 48 -12.80 -15.00 11.26
C TRP A 48 -12.14 -16.33 11.61
N LEU A 49 -10.95 -16.27 12.22
CA LEU A 49 -10.19 -17.47 12.57
C LEU A 49 -10.82 -18.22 13.76
N LYS A 50 -11.40 -17.50 14.73
CA LYS A 50 -12.11 -18.10 15.86
C LYS A 50 -13.32 -18.91 15.38
N GLU A 51 -14.16 -18.34 14.52
CA GLU A 51 -15.35 -19.02 14.00
C GLU A 51 -14.98 -20.13 13.01
N SER A 52 -13.95 -19.93 12.18
CA SER A 52 -13.40 -20.97 11.32
C SER A 52 -12.94 -22.20 12.12
N PHE A 53 -12.27 -21.97 13.26
CA PHE A 53 -11.85 -23.05 14.12
C PHE A 53 -13.01 -23.83 14.71
N LYS A 54 -14.05 -23.13 15.21
CA LYS A 54 -15.26 -23.78 15.73
C LYS A 54 -15.96 -24.64 14.69
N GLN A 55 -15.95 -24.21 13.43
CA GLN A 55 -16.56 -24.93 12.32
C GLN A 55 -15.65 -25.99 11.69
N GLY A 56 -14.41 -26.12 12.16
CA GLY A 56 -13.42 -27.07 11.63
C GLY A 56 -12.95 -26.79 10.21
N LYS A 57 -13.21 -25.59 9.67
CA LYS A 57 -12.84 -25.17 8.32
C LYS A 57 -12.75 -23.65 8.19
N PHE A 58 -11.95 -23.15 7.26
CA PHE A 58 -11.94 -21.71 6.93
C PHE A 58 -13.30 -21.27 6.38
N LEU A 59 -13.87 -20.23 6.97
CA LEU A 59 -15.13 -19.61 6.55
C LEU A 59 -14.88 -18.56 5.46
N GLY A 60 -15.95 -18.13 4.79
CA GLY A 60 -15.88 -17.00 3.86
C GLY A 60 -15.45 -15.72 4.58
N GLU A 61 -14.62 -14.92 3.93
CA GLU A 61 -13.91 -13.79 4.53
C GLU A 61 -14.75 -12.52 4.55
N GLY A 62 -15.70 -12.39 3.59
CA GLY A 62 -16.43 -11.16 3.31
C GLY A 62 -17.17 -10.57 4.52
N GLU A 63 -17.77 -11.42 5.37
CA GLU A 63 -18.48 -11.01 6.60
C GLU A 63 -17.53 -10.68 7.76
N TYR A 64 -16.24 -10.99 7.63
CA TYR A 64 -15.24 -10.80 8.67
C TYR A 64 -14.14 -9.82 8.30
N VAL A 65 -14.28 -9.13 7.16
CA VAL A 65 -13.42 -8.00 6.80
C VAL A 65 -13.38 -7.04 7.98
N LEU A 66 -12.18 -6.62 8.36
CA LEU A 66 -12.00 -5.78 9.53
C LEU A 66 -12.73 -4.44 9.34
N GLU A 67 -13.54 -4.08 10.34
CA GLU A 67 -14.08 -2.74 10.51
C GLU A 67 -13.12 -1.96 11.42
N ASP A 68 -12.63 -0.81 10.94
CA ASP A 68 -11.64 0.01 11.64
C ASP A 68 -12.04 1.49 11.52
N GLU A 69 -12.56 2.06 12.61
CA GLU A 69 -13.03 3.45 12.65
C GLU A 69 -11.89 4.46 12.51
N GLU A 70 -10.70 4.17 13.02
CA GLU A 70 -9.55 5.06 12.87
C GLU A 70 -9.12 5.13 11.41
N PHE A 71 -9.12 3.99 10.71
CA PHE A 71 -8.91 3.95 9.27
C PHE A 71 -9.96 4.78 8.53
N LYS A 72 -11.25 4.59 8.87
CA LYS A 72 -12.36 5.29 8.23
C LYS A 72 -12.27 6.80 8.39
N VAL A 73 -11.97 7.28 9.59
CA VAL A 73 -11.79 8.71 9.86
C VAL A 73 -10.56 9.25 9.12
N LYS A 74 -9.44 8.53 9.17
CA LYS A 74 -8.18 8.99 8.58
C LYS A 74 -8.23 9.08 7.05
N TYR A 75 -8.72 8.05 6.38
CA TYR A 75 -8.74 7.97 4.92
C TYR A 75 -10.08 8.36 4.30
N LYS A 76 -11.08 8.69 5.13
CA LYS A 76 -12.45 9.01 4.68
C LYS A 76 -13.03 7.92 3.77
N SER A 77 -12.63 6.67 4.01
CA SER A 77 -13.00 5.50 3.21
C SER A 77 -13.05 4.28 4.11
N GLU A 78 -13.92 3.33 3.77
CA GLU A 78 -13.98 2.06 4.48
C GLU A 78 -12.83 1.15 4.05
N LEU A 79 -12.23 0.42 5.01
CA LEU A 79 -11.18 -0.56 4.72
C LEU A 79 -11.67 -1.63 3.75
N ARG A 80 -12.95 -2.02 3.86
CA ARG A 80 -13.59 -2.97 2.95
C ARG A 80 -13.45 -2.56 1.49
N ASN A 81 -13.61 -1.27 1.17
CA ASN A 81 -13.48 -0.78 -0.20
C ASN A 81 -12.04 -0.92 -0.71
N ALA A 82 -11.05 -0.59 0.13
CA ALA A 82 -9.64 -0.78 -0.21
C ALA A 82 -9.30 -2.26 -0.45
N VAL A 83 -9.78 -3.16 0.41
CA VAL A 83 -9.61 -4.61 0.23
C VAL A 83 -10.21 -5.08 -1.10
N LEU A 84 -11.46 -4.70 -1.40
CA LEU A 84 -12.12 -5.13 -2.63
C LEU A 84 -11.41 -4.60 -3.88
N ARG A 85 -10.94 -3.34 -3.87
CA ARG A 85 -10.15 -2.77 -4.98
C ARG A 85 -8.84 -3.53 -5.20
N ALA A 86 -8.10 -3.81 -4.13
CA ALA A 86 -6.87 -4.60 -4.22
C ALA A 86 -7.12 -6.02 -4.77
N LYS A 87 -8.23 -6.64 -4.37
CA LYS A 87 -8.58 -7.99 -4.82
C LYS A 87 -9.00 -8.03 -6.29
N GLU A 88 -9.68 -7.00 -6.77
CA GLU A 88 -10.08 -6.89 -8.18
C GLU A 88 -8.86 -6.75 -9.09
N ARG A 89 -7.83 -6.02 -8.64
CA ARG A 89 -6.62 -5.75 -9.43
C ARG A 89 -5.34 -5.90 -8.59
N PRO A 90 -4.95 -7.14 -8.19
CA PRO A 90 -3.81 -7.38 -7.32
C PRO A 90 -2.49 -6.92 -7.97
N CYS A 91 -1.60 -6.37 -7.16
CA CYS A 91 -0.25 -5.92 -7.54
C CYS A 91 -0.24 -4.90 -8.69
N SER A 92 -1.29 -4.08 -8.84
CA SER A 92 -1.44 -3.23 -10.03
C SER A 92 -1.83 -1.78 -9.77
N LEU A 93 -1.93 -1.35 -8.51
CA LEU A 93 -2.28 0.02 -8.10
C LEU A 93 -1.44 1.07 -8.86
N PHE A 94 -0.15 0.82 -9.03
CA PHE A 94 0.77 1.71 -9.73
C PHE A 94 1.31 1.10 -11.04
N SER A 95 0.59 0.16 -11.63
CA SER A 95 0.97 -0.42 -12.92
C SER A 95 1.09 0.68 -13.99
N GLY A 96 2.21 0.67 -14.72
CA GLY A 96 2.52 1.68 -15.72
C GLY A 96 3.24 2.93 -15.19
N TYR A 97 3.37 3.10 -13.86
CA TYR A 97 4.07 4.24 -13.26
C TYR A 97 5.49 3.90 -12.82
N THR A 98 6.38 4.89 -12.96
CA THR A 98 7.77 4.81 -12.48
C THR A 98 8.00 5.83 -11.38
N PHE A 99 8.55 5.38 -10.26
CA PHE A 99 8.82 6.20 -9.09
C PHE A 99 10.28 6.58 -8.99
N CYS A 100 10.55 7.83 -8.65
CA CYS A 100 11.85 8.29 -8.19
C CYS A 100 11.74 8.75 -6.74
N LEU A 101 12.63 8.24 -5.91
CA LEU A 101 12.65 8.49 -4.48
C LEU A 101 13.85 9.38 -4.15
N THR A 102 13.63 10.38 -3.31
CA THR A 102 14.75 11.17 -2.79
C THR A 102 15.50 10.42 -1.69
N LYS A 103 16.72 10.86 -1.38
CA LYS A 103 17.61 10.15 -0.46
C LYS A 103 17.12 10.18 0.99
N TYR A 104 16.49 11.28 1.40
CA TYR A 104 16.13 11.53 2.80
C TYR A 104 14.67 11.18 3.12
N ILE A 105 13.90 10.71 2.13
CA ILE A 105 12.49 10.40 2.28
C ILE A 105 12.20 9.41 3.42
N GLN A 106 11.12 9.69 4.15
CA GLN A 106 10.56 8.83 5.19
C GLN A 106 9.15 8.37 4.81
N PRO A 107 8.79 7.08 5.00
CA PRO A 107 9.63 5.96 5.44
C PRO A 107 10.82 5.72 4.49
N SER A 108 11.87 5.05 4.99
CA SER A 108 13.12 4.86 4.23
C SER A 108 12.90 4.34 2.81
N VAL A 109 13.85 4.67 1.91
CA VAL A 109 13.86 4.23 0.50
C VAL A 109 13.62 2.72 0.36
N ASN A 110 14.20 1.89 1.24
CA ASN A 110 14.00 0.44 1.21
C ASN A 110 12.53 0.02 1.43
N VAL A 111 11.87 0.67 2.39
CA VAL A 111 10.46 0.40 2.72
C VAL A 111 9.56 0.81 1.56
N LEU A 112 9.71 2.04 1.08
CA LEU A 112 8.90 2.54 -0.04
C LEU A 112 9.15 1.72 -1.31
N SER A 113 10.40 1.37 -1.60
CA SER A 113 10.77 0.54 -2.75
C SER A 113 10.09 -0.82 -2.74
N ALA A 114 10.02 -1.48 -1.58
CA ALA A 114 9.36 -2.77 -1.42
C ALA A 114 7.85 -2.66 -1.69
N ILE A 115 7.21 -1.60 -1.19
CA ILE A 115 5.78 -1.35 -1.40
C ILE A 115 5.49 -1.01 -2.87
N ILE A 116 6.29 -0.12 -3.49
CA ILE A 116 6.14 0.28 -4.90
C ILE A 116 6.16 -0.96 -5.81
N ARG A 117 7.16 -1.82 -5.65
CA ARG A 117 7.30 -3.04 -6.45
C ARG A 117 6.12 -4.00 -6.23
N SER A 118 5.69 -4.17 -4.98
CA SER A 118 4.53 -5.03 -4.64
C SER A 118 3.20 -4.46 -5.16
N SER A 119 3.18 -3.18 -5.53
CA SER A 119 2.00 -2.48 -6.04
C SER A 119 2.01 -2.34 -7.56
N GLY A 120 2.97 -2.97 -8.26
CA GLY A 120 3.10 -2.93 -9.72
C GLY A 120 3.88 -1.74 -10.28
N GLY A 121 4.38 -0.85 -9.42
CA GLY A 121 5.19 0.29 -9.82
C GLY A 121 6.66 -0.09 -10.07
N LYS A 122 7.34 0.71 -10.89
CA LYS A 122 8.79 0.61 -11.14
C LYS A 122 9.56 1.66 -10.37
N LEU A 123 10.86 1.45 -10.19
CA LEU A 123 11.78 2.44 -9.60
C LEU A 123 12.79 2.91 -10.63
N ALA A 124 13.04 4.22 -10.66
CA ALA A 124 14.14 4.82 -11.38
C ALA A 124 15.22 5.27 -10.39
N ASN A 125 16.49 5.12 -10.77
CA ASN A 125 17.62 5.53 -9.94
C ASN A 125 17.93 7.02 -10.08
N LYS A 126 17.57 7.63 -11.22
CA LYS A 126 17.80 9.03 -11.54
C LYS A 126 16.66 9.59 -12.38
N LEU A 127 16.52 10.92 -12.32
CA LEU A 127 15.62 11.70 -13.19
C LEU A 127 15.96 11.54 -14.68
N ASP A 128 17.21 11.23 -15.01
CA ASP A 128 17.68 11.11 -16.40
C ASP A 128 17.46 9.71 -17.01
N ASP A 129 17.08 8.71 -16.19
CA ASP A 129 16.79 7.33 -16.65
C ASP A 129 15.31 7.14 -17.03
N MET A 130 14.54 8.23 -17.17
CA MET A 130 13.08 8.19 -17.14
C MET A 130 12.42 8.01 -18.51
N ALA A 131 11.47 7.08 -18.57
CA ALA A 131 10.86 6.56 -19.78
C ALA A 131 9.64 7.34 -20.30
N GLU A 132 9.31 8.50 -19.70
CA GLU A 132 8.37 9.56 -20.16
C GLU A 132 7.91 10.36 -18.92
N SER A 133 7.88 11.69 -18.98
CA SER A 133 7.48 12.53 -17.84
C SER A 133 6.04 12.31 -17.38
N SER A 134 5.15 11.88 -18.28
CA SER A 134 3.72 11.63 -18.05
C SER A 134 3.42 10.43 -17.15
N THR A 135 4.35 9.45 -17.07
CA THR A 135 4.19 8.21 -16.28
C THR A 135 5.13 8.16 -15.08
N THR A 136 5.85 9.25 -14.85
CA THR A 136 6.82 9.36 -13.76
C THR A 136 6.22 10.09 -12.57
N ILE A 137 6.41 9.53 -11.38
CA ILE A 137 6.07 10.14 -10.10
C ILE A 137 7.35 10.33 -9.28
N PHE A 138 7.57 11.55 -8.79
CA PHE A 138 8.67 11.87 -7.89
C PHE A 138 8.13 11.98 -6.47
N LEU A 139 8.63 11.15 -5.55
CA LEU A 139 8.29 11.27 -4.13
C LEU A 139 9.33 12.13 -3.43
N ALA A 140 8.87 13.27 -2.90
CA ALA A 140 9.68 14.28 -2.25
C ALA A 140 9.44 14.37 -0.74
N CYS A 141 10.42 14.94 -0.05
CA CYS A 141 10.35 15.41 1.32
C CYS A 141 10.95 16.82 1.42
N GLU A 142 10.80 17.47 2.58
CA GLU A 142 11.22 18.87 2.78
C GLU A 142 12.72 19.07 2.54
N GLU A 143 13.53 18.08 2.87
CA GLU A 143 15.00 18.10 2.72
C GLU A 143 15.47 18.09 1.26
N ASP A 144 14.60 17.74 0.31
CA ASP A 144 14.93 17.55 -1.10
C ASP A 144 14.14 18.50 -2.02
N MET A 145 13.78 19.68 -1.53
CA MET A 145 12.97 20.68 -2.26
C MET A 145 13.54 21.07 -3.63
N ASP A 146 14.85 21.32 -3.73
CA ASP A 146 15.46 21.72 -5.02
C ASP A 146 15.28 20.64 -6.09
N SER A 147 15.37 19.37 -5.71
CA SER A 147 15.14 18.23 -6.61
C SER A 147 13.68 18.09 -7.00
N ALA A 148 12.76 18.34 -6.07
CA ALA A 148 11.32 18.36 -6.34
C ALA A 148 10.95 19.49 -7.33
N LEU A 149 11.52 20.69 -7.14
CA LEU A 149 11.31 21.82 -8.05
C LEU A 149 11.88 21.55 -9.45
N ASP A 150 13.04 20.90 -9.56
CA ASP A 150 13.60 20.48 -10.85
C ASP A 150 12.70 19.45 -11.55
N ALA A 151 12.22 18.45 -10.82
CA ALA A 151 11.27 17.47 -11.34
C ALA A 151 9.98 18.13 -11.84
N ALA A 152 9.41 19.05 -11.06
CA ALA A 152 8.21 19.80 -11.43
C ALA A 152 8.43 20.65 -12.69
N LYS A 153 9.58 21.32 -12.85
CA LYS A 153 9.95 22.07 -14.07
C LYS A 153 10.03 21.18 -15.31
N ARG A 154 10.38 19.90 -15.14
CA ARG A 154 10.38 18.88 -16.21
C ARG A 154 8.98 18.30 -16.48
N GLY A 155 7.94 18.78 -15.80
CA GLY A 155 6.56 18.31 -15.93
C GLY A 155 6.29 16.96 -15.25
N ILE A 156 7.17 16.53 -14.33
CA ILE A 156 7.01 15.30 -13.56
C ILE A 156 6.11 15.60 -12.36
N LYS A 157 5.15 14.71 -12.08
CA LYS A 157 4.29 14.84 -10.89
C LYS A 157 5.10 14.61 -9.62
N THR A 158 5.00 15.53 -8.66
CA THR A 158 5.71 15.50 -7.39
C THR A 158 4.71 15.34 -6.23
N PHE A 159 4.92 14.33 -5.39
CA PHE A 159 4.03 14.04 -4.27
C PHE A 159 4.83 13.71 -3.00
N SER A 160 4.17 13.80 -1.85
CA SER A 160 4.77 13.41 -0.57
C SER A 160 4.71 11.90 -0.34
N SER A 161 5.49 11.41 0.64
CA SER A 161 5.36 10.03 1.10
C SER A 161 3.99 9.74 1.74
N GLU A 162 3.35 10.72 2.38
CA GLU A 162 2.01 10.54 2.94
C GLU A 162 0.95 10.38 1.85
N TRP A 163 1.06 11.11 0.73
CA TRP A 163 0.21 10.89 -0.44
C TRP A 163 0.35 9.46 -0.96
N PHE A 164 1.59 9.00 -1.13
CA PHE A 164 1.88 7.64 -1.58
C PHE A 164 1.28 6.60 -0.63
N MET A 165 1.49 6.76 0.68
CA MET A 165 0.94 5.87 1.69
C MET A 165 -0.59 5.93 1.71
N SER A 166 -1.21 7.10 1.50
CA SER A 166 -2.65 7.22 1.37
C SER A 166 -3.17 6.38 0.20
N CYS A 167 -2.59 6.53 -0.99
CA CYS A 167 -2.95 5.75 -2.18
C CYS A 167 -2.83 4.24 -1.94
N VAL A 168 -1.74 3.79 -1.29
CA VAL A 168 -1.53 2.38 -0.92
C VAL A 168 -2.60 1.91 0.06
N MET A 169 -2.96 2.70 1.07
CA MET A 169 -3.91 2.29 2.09
C MET A 169 -5.35 2.29 1.57
N THR A 170 -5.70 3.20 0.66
CA THR A 170 -7.02 3.26 0.03
C THR A 170 -7.12 2.36 -1.20
N GLN A 171 -6.00 1.90 -1.76
CA GLN A 171 -5.95 1.18 -3.05
C GLN A 171 -6.58 2.00 -4.18
N GLU A 172 -6.28 3.29 -4.18
CA GLU A 172 -6.82 4.27 -5.13
C GLU A 172 -5.73 5.29 -5.48
N LEU A 173 -5.62 5.63 -6.76
CA LEU A 173 -4.59 6.53 -7.26
C LEU A 173 -5.19 7.92 -7.47
N ASP A 174 -4.79 8.88 -6.63
CA ASP A 174 -5.25 10.27 -6.71
C ASP A 174 -4.17 11.17 -7.33
N LEU A 175 -4.13 11.24 -8.66
CA LEU A 175 -3.13 12.05 -9.37
C LEU A 175 -3.48 13.55 -9.46
N ASP A 176 -4.67 13.93 -8.99
CA ASP A 176 -5.18 15.30 -8.96
C ASP A 176 -4.99 15.95 -7.59
N ALA A 177 -4.46 15.19 -6.61
CA ALA A 177 -4.02 15.71 -5.33
C ALA A 177 -3.03 16.88 -5.50
N PRO A 178 -3.01 17.82 -4.55
CA PRO A 178 -2.05 18.93 -4.57
C PRO A 178 -0.61 18.42 -4.72
N GLN A 179 0.11 19.02 -5.67
CA GLN A 179 1.52 18.68 -5.88
C GLN A 179 2.34 19.15 -4.67
N PHE A 180 3.41 18.42 -4.37
CA PHE A 180 4.30 18.76 -3.24
C PHE A 180 4.83 20.20 -3.34
N THR A 181 5.14 20.65 -4.55
CA THR A 181 5.66 22.00 -4.82
C THR A 181 4.61 23.12 -4.75
N GLU A 182 3.31 22.79 -4.79
CA GLU A 182 2.21 23.77 -4.74
C GLU A 182 1.63 23.95 -3.33
N SER A 183 1.97 23.04 -2.41
CA SER A 183 1.49 23.05 -1.02
C SER A 183 2.42 23.84 -0.07
N LEU A 184 3.31 24.66 -0.64
CA LEU A 184 4.29 25.51 0.04
C LEU A 184 3.79 26.96 0.16
#